data_AF-A0AAV4AC83-F1
#
_entry.id   AF-A0AAV4AC83-F1
#
_cell.length_a   1.000
_cell.length_b   1.000
_cell.length_c   1.000
_cell.angle_alpha   90.00
_cell.angle_beta   90.00
_cell.angle_gamma   90.00
#
_symmetry.space_group_name_H-M   'P 1'
#
loop_
_entity.id
_entity.type
_entity.pdbx_description
1 polymer ?
#
loop_
_entity_poly.entity_id
_entity_poly.type
_entity_poly.pdbx_seq_one_letter_code
_entity_poly.pdbx_strand_id
1 'polypeptide(L)'
;MWQNEPTDITAAPGESAEFDCSAVGEPAPTLQWFINGQPLHESPDDPRRTLNGNILRFSSLTLGDSQVVQCNASNTHGYIWSDTYLFVQEPAV
;
A
#
# COMPACT_ATOMS: atom_id res chain seq x y z
N MET A 1 -8.68 -14.94 3.66
CA MET A 1 -9.54 -13.99 2.92
C MET A 1 -9.24 -12.59 3.38
N TRP A 2 -9.50 -11.59 2.55
CA TRP A 2 -9.36 -10.19 2.96
C TRP A 2 -10.33 -9.85 4.08
N GLN A 3 -9.82 -9.16 5.09
CA GLN A 3 -10.60 -8.41 6.06
C GLN A 3 -10.67 -6.95 5.61
N ASN A 4 -9.52 -6.39 5.23
CA ASN A 4 -9.40 -5.13 4.49
C ASN A 4 -8.57 -5.40 3.23
N GLU A 5 -9.19 -5.31 2.07
CA GLU A 5 -8.49 -5.29 0.79
C GLU A 5 -8.22 -3.81 0.45
N PRO A 6 -6.95 -3.42 0.22
CA PRO A 6 -6.68 -2.04 -0.19
C PRO A 6 -7.34 -1.76 -1.54
N THR A 7 -7.64 -0.48 -1.82
CA THR A 7 -8.24 -0.04 -3.08
C THR A 7 -7.45 1.11 -3.68
N ASP A 8 -7.73 1.46 -4.94
CA ASP A 8 -7.09 2.57 -5.63
C ASP A 8 -7.41 3.90 -4.95
N ILE A 9 -6.40 4.78 -4.85
CA ILE A 9 -6.52 6.13 -4.28
C ILE A 9 -6.10 7.14 -5.33
N THR A 10 -6.95 8.14 -5.55
CA THR A 10 -6.58 9.36 -6.27
C THR A 10 -6.44 10.50 -5.27
N ALA A 11 -5.30 11.19 -5.29
CA ALA A 11 -4.99 12.27 -4.36
C ALA A 11 -4.38 13.49 -5.10
N ALA A 12 -4.47 14.66 -4.49
CA ALA A 12 -3.81 15.87 -4.97
C ALA A 12 -2.42 16.05 -4.35
N PRO A 13 -1.51 16.82 -4.98
CA PRO A 13 -0.25 17.20 -4.36
C PRO A 13 -0.45 17.87 -3.00
N GLY A 14 0.36 17.48 -2.02
CA GLY A 14 0.28 17.94 -0.63
C GLY A 14 -0.62 17.10 0.28
N GLU A 15 -1.53 16.29 -0.30
CA GLU A 15 -2.39 15.39 0.48
C GLU A 15 -1.62 14.17 1.01
N SER A 16 -2.34 13.29 1.70
CA SER A 16 -1.83 11.99 2.18
C SER A 16 -2.72 10.88 1.67
N ALA A 17 -2.14 9.71 1.43
CA ALA A 17 -2.84 8.49 1.07
C ALA A 17 -2.53 7.39 2.09
N GLU A 18 -3.54 6.62 2.48
CA GLU A 18 -3.43 5.53 3.45
C GLU A 18 -4.03 4.26 2.86
N PHE A 19 -3.23 3.20 2.81
CA PHE A 19 -3.65 1.87 2.38
C PHE A 19 -3.72 0.97 3.61
N ASP A 20 -4.89 0.42 3.88
CA ASP A 20 -5.11 -0.60 4.91
C ASP A 20 -5.19 -1.97 4.24
N CYS A 21 -4.33 -2.89 4.66
CA CYS A 21 -4.37 -4.27 4.22
C CYS A 21 -4.45 -5.20 5.42
N SER A 22 -5.46 -6.06 5.47
CA SER A 22 -5.56 -7.09 6.50
C SER A 22 -6.26 -8.33 5.97
N ALA A 23 -5.84 -9.49 6.45
CA ALA A 23 -6.40 -10.76 6.03
C ALA A 23 -6.54 -11.71 7.22
N VAL A 24 -7.51 -12.61 7.13
CA VAL A 24 -7.74 -13.67 8.11
C VAL A 24 -7.51 -15.05 7.48
N GLY A 25 -7.00 -15.97 8.27
CA GLY A 25 -6.69 -17.34 7.89
C GLY A 25 -6.16 -18.13 9.08
N GLU A 26 -6.11 -19.45 8.95
CA GLU A 26 -5.54 -20.36 9.94
C GLU A 26 -4.43 -21.18 9.28
N PRO A 27 -3.15 -21.02 9.68
CA PRO A 27 -2.62 -20.01 10.62
C PRO A 27 -2.83 -18.56 10.17
N ALA A 28 -2.78 -17.62 11.11
CA ALA A 28 -2.89 -16.19 10.82
C ALA A 28 -1.85 -15.76 9.76
N PRO A 29 -2.28 -15.07 8.68
CA PRO A 29 -1.38 -14.66 7.61
C PRO A 29 -0.47 -13.52 8.05
N THR A 30 0.76 -13.52 7.56
CA THR A 30 1.70 -12.40 7.66
C THR A 30 1.52 -11.47 6.46
N LEU A 31 1.68 -10.17 6.71
CA LEU A 31 1.52 -9.13 5.70
C LEU A 31 2.88 -8.61 5.23
N GLN A 32 2.99 -8.41 3.93
CA GLN A 32 4.14 -7.75 3.31
C GLN A 32 3.66 -6.75 2.26
N TRP A 33 4.17 -5.53 2.34
CA TRP A 33 3.91 -4.48 1.36
C TRP A 33 4.99 -4.45 0.28
N PHE A 34 4.57 -4.10 -0.93
CA PHE A 34 5.42 -3.89 -2.08
C PHE A 34 5.08 -2.57 -2.76
N ILE A 35 6.10 -1.92 -3.32
CA ILE A 35 5.97 -0.72 -4.13
C ILE A 35 6.59 -1.03 -5.49
N ASN A 36 5.79 -0.92 -6.55
CA ASN A 36 6.20 -1.22 -7.92
C ASN A 36 6.89 -2.60 -8.04
N GLY A 37 6.37 -3.62 -7.36
CA GLY A 37 6.89 -4.98 -7.35
C GLY A 37 8.09 -5.22 -6.45
N GLN A 38 8.64 -4.19 -5.79
CA GLN A 38 9.77 -4.33 -4.86
C GLN A 38 9.27 -4.40 -3.41
N PRO A 39 9.80 -5.30 -2.57
CA PRO A 39 9.47 -5.32 -1.14
C PRO A 39 9.70 -3.95 -0.51
N LEU A 40 8.82 -3.54 0.42
CA LEU A 40 8.90 -2.22 1.04
C LEU A 40 10.26 -1.94 1.72
N HIS A 41 10.90 -2.97 2.27
CA HIS A 41 12.22 -2.88 2.93
C HIS A 41 13.41 -2.78 1.97
N GLU A 42 13.21 -3.11 0.69
CA GLU A 42 14.20 -2.95 -0.39
C GLU A 42 13.92 -1.69 -1.22
N SER A 43 12.74 -1.11 -1.08
CA SER A 43 12.36 0.14 -1.74
C SER A 43 13.17 1.31 -1.18
N PRO A 44 13.48 2.35 -1.99
CA PRO A 44 14.18 3.54 -1.50
C PRO A 44 13.53 4.12 -0.25
N ASP A 45 14.36 4.56 0.70
CA ASP A 45 13.89 5.23 1.90
C ASP A 45 13.17 6.53 1.52
N ASP A 46 11.94 6.68 2.00
CA ASP A 46 11.17 7.92 1.88
C ASP A 46 10.70 8.34 3.28
N PRO A 47 11.17 9.48 3.81
CA PRO A 47 10.77 9.94 5.14
C PRO A 47 9.27 10.29 5.24
N ARG A 48 8.57 10.45 4.10
CA ARG A 48 7.13 10.70 4.04
C ARG A 48 6.30 9.43 4.03
N ARG A 49 6.95 8.26 3.98
CA ARG A 49 6.34 6.93 3.97
C ARG A 49 6.45 6.30 5.35
N THR A 50 5.32 5.92 5.95
CA THR A 50 5.29 5.24 7.25
C THR A 50 4.44 3.98 7.22
N LEU A 51 4.91 2.93 7.88
CA LEU A 51 4.14 1.70 8.09
C LEU A 51 3.77 1.58 9.57
N ASN A 52 2.48 1.72 9.88
CA ASN A 52 1.94 1.62 11.23
C ASN A 52 1.05 0.39 11.34
N GLY A 53 1.63 -0.73 11.78
CA GLY A 53 0.97 -2.03 11.74
C GLY A 53 0.64 -2.42 10.29
N ASN A 54 -0.66 -2.38 9.97
CA ASN A 54 -1.18 -2.78 8.67
C ASN A 54 -1.43 -1.61 7.72
N ILE A 55 -1.25 -0.37 8.19
CA ILE A 55 -1.54 0.84 7.42
C ILE A 55 -0.24 1.38 6.83
N LEU A 56 -0.15 1.38 5.50
CA LEU A 56 0.91 2.05 4.75
C LEU A 56 0.45 3.45 4.35
N ARG A 57 1.15 4.46 4.85
CA ARG A 57 0.83 5.87 4.65
C ARG A 57 1.89 6.57 3.84
N PHE A 58 1.46 7.34 2.86
CA PHE A 58 2.26 8.30 2.11
C PHE A 58 1.76 9.71 2.44
N SER A 59 2.65 10.62 2.80
CA SER A 59 2.30 11.98 3.20
C SER A 59 2.96 13.02 2.31
N SER A 60 2.41 14.24 2.28
CA SER A 60 2.94 15.36 1.49
C SER A 60 3.24 14.94 0.05
N LEU A 61 2.22 14.38 -0.61
CA LEU A 61 2.34 13.78 -1.94
C LEU A 61 2.78 14.79 -2.99
N THR A 62 3.47 14.30 -4.01
CA THR A 62 3.93 15.02 -5.19
C THR A 62 3.46 14.26 -6.43
N LEU A 63 3.41 14.91 -7.59
CA LEU A 63 3.00 14.27 -8.84
C LEU A 63 3.86 13.03 -9.20
N GLY A 64 5.11 12.99 -8.71
CA GLY A 64 6.03 11.87 -8.90
C GLY A 64 5.77 10.65 -8.01
N ASP A 65 4.88 10.77 -7.02
CA ASP A 65 4.56 9.67 -6.08
C ASP A 65 3.48 8.73 -6.62
N SER A 66 3.05 8.90 -7.88
CA SER A 66 2.13 7.94 -8.51
C SER A 66 2.83 6.58 -8.67
N GLN A 67 2.24 5.54 -8.09
CA GLN A 67 2.89 4.23 -7.97
C GLN A 67 1.88 3.09 -7.77
N VAL A 68 2.31 1.86 -8.04
CA VAL A 68 1.57 0.66 -7.66
C VAL A 68 1.93 0.31 -6.21
N VAL A 69 0.91 0.16 -5.38
CA VAL A 69 1.02 -0.28 -3.99
C VAL A 69 0.39 -1.67 -3.90
N GLN A 70 1.13 -2.65 -3.41
CA GLN A 70 0.68 -4.04 -3.43
C GLN A 70 0.81 -4.65 -2.05
N CYS A 71 -0.14 -5.50 -1.70
CA CYS A 71 -0.13 -6.22 -0.43
C CYS A 71 -0.18 -7.72 -0.65
N ASN A 72 0.75 -8.42 -0.02
CA ASN A 72 0.78 -9.86 0.08
C ASN A 72 0.35 -10.28 1.49
N ALA A 73 -0.68 -11.11 1.59
CA ALA A 73 -1.05 -11.78 2.83
C ALA A 73 -0.83 -13.29 2.67
N SER A 74 0.12 -13.85 3.43
CA SER A 74 0.57 -15.23 3.22
C SER A 74 0.66 -16.04 4.52
N ASN A 75 0.39 -17.34 4.43
CA ASN A 75 0.63 -18.31 5.50
C ASN A 75 1.16 -19.63 4.92
N THR A 76 1.29 -20.66 5.75
CA THR A 76 1.78 -21.99 5.33
C THR A 76 0.91 -22.71 4.30
N HIS A 77 -0.34 -22.27 4.10
CA HIS A 77 -1.30 -22.87 3.17
C HIS A 77 -1.42 -22.12 1.85
N GLY A 78 -0.85 -20.92 1.74
CA GLY A 78 -0.88 -20.13 0.51
C GLY A 78 -0.87 -18.63 0.77
N TYR A 79 -1.29 -17.87 -0.23
CA TYR A 79 -1.31 -16.41 -0.18
C TYR A 79 -2.49 -15.84 -0.95
N ILE A 80 -2.85 -14.61 -0.60
CA ILE A 80 -3.72 -13.73 -1.39
C ILE A 80 -2.96 -12.43 -1.65
N TRP A 81 -3.24 -11.83 -2.80
CA TRP A 81 -2.46 -10.71 -3.34
C TRP A 81 -3.40 -9.61 -3.83
N SER A 82 -3.05 -8.36 -3.53
CA SER A 82 -3.78 -7.17 -3.97
C SER A 82 -2.83 -6.23 -4.71
N ASP A 83 -3.31 -5.72 -5.85
CA ASP A 83 -2.63 -4.71 -6.66
C ASP A 83 -3.49 -3.45 -6.71
N THR A 84 -2.99 -2.33 -6.18
CA THR A 84 -3.70 -1.04 -6.20
C THR A 84 -2.82 0.09 -6.69
N TYR A 85 -3.45 1.16 -7.12
CA TYR A 85 -2.79 2.37 -7.61
C TYR A 85 -2.94 3.53 -6.64
N LEU A 86 -1.82 4.17 -6.33
CA LEU A 86 -1.79 5.57 -5.89
C LEU A 86 -1.63 6.45 -7.12
N PHE A 87 -2.63 7.28 -7.40
CA PHE A 87 -2.59 8.24 -8.50
C PHE A 87 -2.59 9.66 -7.96
N VAL A 88 -1.51 10.39 -8.18
CA VAL A 88 -1.38 11.78 -7.74
C VAL A 88 -1.54 12.71 -8.93
N GLN A 89 -2.61 13.50 -8.95
CA GLN A 89 -2.92 14.42 -10.04
C GLN A 89 -3.37 15.78 -9.52
N GLU A 90 -3.17 16.82 -10.32
CA GLU A 90 -3.75 18.13 -10.01
C GLU A 90 -5.28 18.05 -10.03
N PRO A 91 -5.98 18.80 -9.15
CA PRO A 91 -7.43 18.92 -9.22
C PRO A 91 -7.86 19.45 -10.59
N ALA A 92 -8.94 18.90 -11.14
CA ALA A 92 -9.56 19.48 -12.32
C ALA A 92 -10.05 20.89 -12.00
N VAL A 93 -9.64 21.87 -12.80
CA VAL A 93 -10.00 23.29 -12.69
C VAL A 93 -11.43 23.53 -13.18
#